data_AF-A0A949KA73-F1
#
_entry.id   AF-A0A949KA73-F1
#
_cell.length_a   1.000
_cell.length_b   1.000
_cell.length_c   1.000
_cell.angle_alpha   90.00
_cell.angle_beta   90.00
_cell.angle_gamma   90.00
#
_symmetry.space_group_name_H-M   'P 1'
#
loop_
_entity.id
_entity.type
_entity.pdbx_description
1 polymer ?
#
loop_
_entity_poly.entity_id
_entity_poly.type
_entity_poly.pdbx_seq_one_letter_code
_entity_poly.pdbx_strand_id
1 'polypeptide(L)'
;MTEYSFTFLVGGIDPQAENFEDVFFEAGCDDATIALMHRMVAVCFDREAESFADAVVSAYADLLKAGVQVLKFEPDTLVSQADIARRAGLTRAAVTNYVNGDRGTGFPVPTARIMTSSPLWTWLTVAGWLQEHGQLDATGVEQARAEQALFGLFADGSFSGTPAELRMQLEALLKPKRSPPEPRISLLA
;
A
#
# COMPACT_ATOMS: atom_id res chain seq x y z
N MET A 1 10.29 -4.79 -16.82
CA MET A 1 10.01 -3.75 -15.82
C MET A 1 8.53 -3.46 -15.85
N THR A 2 7.99 -3.09 -14.72
CA THR A 2 6.57 -2.79 -14.50
C THR A 2 6.48 -1.40 -13.88
N GLU A 3 5.49 -0.61 -14.30
CA GLU A 3 5.18 0.69 -13.71
C GLU A 3 4.36 0.49 -12.43
N TYR A 4 4.75 1.17 -11.35
CA TYR A 4 4.11 1.10 -10.05
C TYR A 4 3.69 2.50 -9.58
N SER A 5 2.39 2.67 -9.33
CA SER A 5 1.84 3.93 -8.82
C SER A 5 1.69 3.91 -7.30
N PHE A 6 2.27 4.89 -6.63
CA PHE A 6 2.15 5.09 -5.18
C PHE A 6 2.47 6.53 -4.80
N THR A 7 2.15 6.93 -3.56
CA THR A 7 2.36 8.31 -3.12
C THR A 7 3.07 8.35 -1.77
N PHE A 8 4.03 9.26 -1.65
CA PHE A 8 4.58 9.67 -0.38
C PHE A 8 4.03 11.05 0.00
N LEU A 9 3.59 11.21 1.25
CA LEU A 9 3.36 12.53 1.81
C LEU A 9 4.64 12.98 2.51
N VAL A 10 5.10 14.18 2.18
CA VAL A 10 6.38 14.72 2.64
C VAL A 10 6.23 16.07 3.33
N GLY A 11 7.22 16.41 4.15
CA GLY A 11 7.34 17.68 4.86
C GLY A 11 8.80 18.13 4.90
N GLY A 12 9.07 19.16 5.71
CA GLY A 12 10.42 19.74 5.81
C GLY A 12 10.83 20.63 4.62
N ILE A 13 9.88 20.94 3.73
CA ILE A 13 10.08 21.80 2.56
C ILE A 13 9.00 22.87 2.51
N ASP A 14 9.35 24.06 2.01
CA ASP A 14 8.41 25.17 1.79
C ASP A 14 7.81 25.08 0.37
N PRO A 15 6.50 24.81 0.23
CA PRO A 15 5.82 24.77 -1.08
C PRO A 15 5.74 26.13 -1.78
N GLN A 16 6.18 27.22 -1.14
CA GLN A 16 6.25 28.55 -1.74
C GLN A 16 7.67 28.93 -2.18
N ALA A 17 8.66 28.08 -1.97
CA ALA A 17 10.02 28.31 -2.44
C ALA A 17 10.06 28.37 -3.97
N GLU A 18 10.83 29.30 -4.54
CA GLU A 18 10.92 29.47 -6.00
C GLU A 18 11.45 28.21 -6.70
N ASN A 19 12.34 27.47 -6.03
CA ASN A 19 12.94 26.23 -6.55
C ASN A 19 12.22 24.96 -6.05
N PHE A 20 10.97 25.07 -5.59
CA PHE A 20 10.27 23.96 -4.92
C PHE A 20 10.20 22.68 -5.79
N GLU A 21 9.84 22.81 -7.07
CA GLU A 21 9.74 21.68 -7.99
C GLU A 21 11.12 21.17 -8.44
N ASP A 22 12.06 22.08 -8.66
CA ASP A 22 13.43 21.77 -9.11
C ASP A 22 14.14 20.82 -8.14
N VAL A 23 13.95 20.99 -6.84
CA VAL A 23 14.56 20.13 -5.80
C VAL A 23 14.16 18.67 -5.97
N PHE A 24 12.90 18.38 -6.32
CA PHE A 24 12.45 17.01 -6.57
C PHE A 24 12.96 16.47 -7.90
N PHE A 25 12.90 17.29 -8.94
CA PHE A 25 13.35 16.92 -10.28
C PHE A 25 14.86 16.57 -10.27
N GLU A 26 15.70 17.44 -9.73
CA GLU A 26 17.15 17.24 -9.63
C GLU A 26 17.52 16.04 -8.74
N ALA A 27 16.67 15.69 -7.78
CA ALA A 27 16.87 14.53 -6.92
C ALA A 27 16.53 13.18 -7.58
N GLY A 28 15.93 13.20 -8.77
CA GLY A 28 15.53 12.00 -9.52
C GLY A 28 14.05 11.60 -9.34
N CYS A 29 13.18 12.54 -8.96
CA CYS A 29 11.72 12.32 -8.92
C CYS A 29 11.03 12.83 -10.21
N ASP A 30 11.66 12.64 -11.37
CA ASP A 30 11.19 13.12 -12.69
C ASP A 30 9.98 12.33 -13.23
N ASP A 31 9.68 11.19 -12.62
CA ASP A 31 8.51 10.33 -12.82
C ASP A 31 7.39 10.58 -11.78
N ALA A 32 7.50 11.66 -11.00
CA ALA A 32 6.52 11.98 -9.97
C ALA A 32 5.74 13.27 -10.26
N THR A 33 4.43 13.23 -10.04
CA THR A 33 3.59 14.42 -9.96
C THR A 33 3.60 14.98 -8.53
N ILE A 34 3.96 16.25 -8.37
CA ILE A 34 3.90 16.96 -7.09
C ILE A 34 2.53 17.62 -6.94
N ALA A 35 1.84 17.35 -5.83
CA ALA A 35 0.53 17.93 -5.52
C ALA A 35 0.47 18.48 -4.10
N LEU A 36 -0.13 19.66 -3.93
CA LEU A 36 -0.44 20.21 -2.61
C LEU A 36 -1.87 19.84 -2.23
N MET A 37 -2.02 18.90 -1.28
CA MET A 37 -3.32 18.41 -0.84
C MET A 37 -3.44 18.52 0.68
N HIS A 38 -4.52 19.13 1.18
CA HIS A 38 -4.77 19.26 2.62
C HIS A 38 -3.58 19.87 3.39
N ARG A 39 -2.85 20.81 2.78
CA ARG A 39 -1.62 21.44 3.31
C ARG A 39 -0.43 20.49 3.46
N MET A 40 -0.46 19.34 2.81
CA MET A 40 0.63 18.37 2.71
C MET A 40 1.15 18.34 1.27
N VAL A 41 2.45 18.15 1.11
CA VAL A 41 3.04 17.87 -0.20
C VAL A 41 2.92 16.37 -0.45
N ALA A 42 2.23 16.01 -1.52
CA ALA A 42 2.11 14.65 -2.03
C ALA A 42 3.03 14.50 -3.25
N VAL A 43 3.88 13.48 -3.22
CA VAL A 43 4.75 13.10 -4.33
C VAL A 43 4.20 11.79 -4.89
N CYS A 44 3.48 11.89 -6.00
CA CYS A 44 2.77 10.78 -6.64
C CYS A 44 3.65 10.18 -7.74
N PHE A 45 4.28 9.05 -7.46
CA PHE A 45 5.16 8.35 -8.39
C PHE A 45 4.38 7.44 -9.32
N ASP A 46 4.80 7.38 -10.57
CA ASP A 46 4.50 6.32 -11.53
C ASP A 46 5.84 5.70 -11.97
N ARG A 47 6.40 4.85 -11.10
CA ARG A 47 7.82 4.45 -11.19
C ARG A 47 8.01 3.08 -11.83
N GLU A 48 8.85 3.00 -12.85
CA GLU A 48 9.25 1.73 -13.45
C GLU A 48 10.31 1.01 -12.60
N ALA A 49 10.10 -0.27 -12.31
CA ALA A 49 11.08 -1.10 -11.62
C ALA A 49 10.92 -2.60 -11.93
N GLU A 50 11.83 -3.42 -11.41
CA GLU A 50 11.72 -4.89 -11.46
C GLU A 50 10.72 -5.44 -10.44
N SER A 51 10.52 -4.74 -9.33
CA SER A 51 9.56 -5.08 -8.29
C SER A 51 8.99 -3.83 -7.62
N PHE A 52 7.83 -3.97 -6.97
CA PHE A 52 7.23 -2.89 -6.19
C PHE A 52 8.16 -2.39 -5.07
N ALA A 53 8.90 -3.30 -4.43
CA ALA A 53 9.86 -2.94 -3.39
C ALA A 53 11.01 -2.10 -3.95
N ASP A 54 11.52 -2.43 -5.14
CA ASP A 54 12.57 -1.64 -5.80
C ASP A 54 12.07 -0.25 -6.21
N ALA A 55 10.83 -0.15 -6.70
CA ALA A 55 10.20 1.13 -7.03
C ALA A 55 10.09 2.03 -5.79
N VAL A 56 9.55 1.50 -4.68
CA VAL A 56 9.38 2.26 -3.44
C VAL A 56 10.74 2.66 -2.82
N VAL A 57 11.71 1.73 -2.76
CA VAL A 57 13.02 2.01 -2.15
C VAL A 57 13.82 3.03 -2.96
N SER A 58 13.76 2.97 -4.29
CA SER A 58 14.42 3.98 -5.14
C SER A 58 13.74 5.35 -5.02
N ALA A 59 12.41 5.41 -5.05
CA ALA A 59 11.66 6.66 -4.81
C ALA A 59 11.98 7.26 -3.45
N TYR A 60 12.03 6.44 -2.41
CA TYR A 60 12.43 6.88 -1.07
C TYR A 60 13.86 7.44 -1.05
N ALA A 61 14.81 6.81 -1.75
CA ALA A 61 16.17 7.32 -1.85
C ALA A 61 16.23 8.70 -2.53
N ASP A 62 15.42 8.93 -3.56
CA ASP A 62 15.36 10.22 -4.26
C ASP A 62 14.71 11.29 -3.39
N LEU A 63 13.66 10.97 -2.63
CA LEU A 63 13.09 11.87 -1.62
C LEU A 63 14.12 12.28 -0.55
N LEU A 64 14.97 11.36 -0.11
CA LEU A 64 16.05 11.70 0.83
C LEU A 64 17.10 12.65 0.22
N LYS A 65 17.43 12.49 -1.07
CA LYS A 65 18.33 13.42 -1.79
C LYS A 65 17.70 14.81 -1.94
N ALA A 66 16.39 14.88 -2.13
CA ALA A 66 15.62 16.13 -2.14
C ALA A 66 15.59 16.85 -0.78
N GLY A 67 16.10 16.20 0.29
CA GLY A 67 16.18 16.80 1.62
C GLY A 67 14.84 16.91 2.33
N VAL A 68 13.82 16.17 1.86
CA VAL A 68 12.48 16.18 2.48
C VAL A 68 12.36 15.13 3.57
N GLN A 69 11.43 15.37 4.50
CA GLN A 69 11.02 14.38 5.49
C GLN A 69 9.84 13.59 4.94
N VAL A 70 9.97 12.26 4.86
CA VAL A 70 8.84 11.38 4.52
C VAL A 70 7.95 11.19 5.74
N LEU A 71 6.67 11.51 5.60
CA LEU A 71 5.70 11.52 6.69
C LEU A 71 4.71 10.36 6.61
N LYS A 72 4.22 10.03 5.40
CA LYS A 72 3.24 8.95 5.18
C LYS A 72 3.44 8.28 3.84
N PHE A 73 2.95 7.04 3.75
CA PHE A 73 2.82 6.28 2.50
C PHE A 73 1.35 6.06 2.17
N GLU A 74 0.99 6.21 0.89
CA GLU A 74 -0.32 5.96 0.32
C GLU A 74 -0.17 4.95 -0.85
N PRO A 75 -1.14 4.03 -1.05
CA PRO A 75 -2.51 4.09 -0.53
C PRO A 75 -2.68 3.60 0.92
N ASP A 76 -3.70 4.12 1.61
CA ASP A 76 -4.21 3.56 2.88
C ASP A 76 -4.56 2.06 2.71
N THR A 77 -4.36 1.31 3.80
CA THR A 77 -4.70 -0.10 3.92
C THR A 77 -6.20 -0.36 3.98
N LEU A 78 -7.00 0.62 4.42
CA LEU A 78 -8.46 0.49 4.51
C LEU A 78 -9.13 0.91 3.20
N VAL A 79 -9.93 -0.01 2.64
CA VAL A 79 -10.59 0.16 1.35
C VAL A 79 -12.11 0.05 1.46
N SER A 80 -12.82 0.86 0.68
CA SER A 80 -14.25 0.72 0.46
C SER A 80 -14.55 -0.32 -0.64
N GLN A 81 -15.83 -0.69 -0.84
CA GLN A 81 -16.22 -1.53 -1.97
C GLN A 81 -15.83 -0.93 -3.33
N ALA A 82 -15.86 0.41 -3.46
CA ALA A 82 -15.47 1.09 -4.68
C ALA A 82 -13.97 0.99 -4.93
N ASP A 83 -13.15 1.08 -3.87
CA ASP A 83 -11.71 0.89 -3.96
C ASP A 83 -11.38 -0.55 -4.32
N ILE A 84 -12.03 -1.54 -3.68
CA ILE A 84 -11.87 -2.96 -4.01
C ILE A 84 -12.16 -3.20 -5.49
N ALA A 85 -13.27 -2.66 -6.00
CA ALA A 85 -13.65 -2.79 -7.41
C ALA A 85 -12.57 -2.21 -8.34
N ARG A 86 -12.13 -0.98 -8.08
CA ARG A 86 -11.08 -0.32 -8.88
C ARG A 86 -9.77 -1.10 -8.86
N ARG A 87 -9.31 -1.50 -7.68
CA ARG A 87 -8.00 -2.15 -7.47
C ARG A 87 -7.96 -3.57 -8.04
N ALA A 88 -9.07 -4.29 -8.02
CA ALA A 88 -9.18 -5.65 -8.56
C ALA A 88 -9.60 -5.69 -10.04
N GLY A 89 -9.85 -4.54 -10.69
CA GLY A 89 -10.40 -4.51 -12.05
C GLY A 89 -11.82 -5.08 -12.16
N LEU A 90 -12.58 -5.06 -11.06
CA LEU A 90 -13.94 -5.60 -10.96
C LEU A 90 -15.00 -4.50 -11.09
N THR A 91 -16.22 -4.90 -11.43
CA THR A 91 -17.36 -4.00 -11.35
C THR A 91 -17.80 -3.81 -9.90
N ARG A 92 -18.38 -2.64 -9.57
CA ARG A 92 -18.97 -2.40 -8.24
C ARG A 92 -20.03 -3.46 -7.89
N ALA A 93 -20.87 -3.84 -8.86
CA ALA A 93 -21.87 -4.87 -8.67
C ALA A 93 -21.26 -6.24 -8.35
N ALA A 94 -20.12 -6.61 -8.96
CA ALA A 94 -19.43 -7.85 -8.61
C ALA A 94 -18.97 -7.84 -7.15
N VAL A 95 -18.38 -6.73 -6.68
CA VAL A 95 -17.97 -6.56 -5.28
C VAL A 95 -19.16 -6.61 -4.33
N THR A 96 -20.27 -5.96 -4.64
CA THR A 96 -21.49 -6.01 -3.83
C THR A 96 -22.02 -7.44 -3.70
N ASN A 97 -22.02 -8.22 -4.79
CA ASN A 97 -22.44 -9.62 -4.73
C ASN A 97 -21.50 -10.48 -3.86
N TYR A 98 -20.19 -10.21 -3.86
CA TYR A 98 -19.26 -10.88 -2.94
C TYR A 98 -19.55 -10.51 -1.48
N VAL A 99 -19.74 -9.22 -1.18
CA VAL A 99 -20.02 -8.71 0.17
C VAL A 99 -21.33 -9.26 0.74
N ASN A 100 -22.37 -9.38 -0.09
CA ASN A 100 -23.67 -9.94 0.32
C ASN A 100 -23.66 -11.46 0.44
N GLY A 101 -22.63 -12.15 -0.05
CA GLY A 101 -22.58 -13.60 -0.14
C GLY A 101 -23.42 -14.17 -1.31
N ASP A 102 -23.86 -13.33 -2.24
CA ASP A 102 -24.57 -13.75 -3.46
C ASP A 102 -23.63 -14.43 -4.46
N ARG A 103 -22.32 -14.24 -4.30
CA ARG A 103 -21.26 -14.85 -5.11
C ARG A 103 -20.07 -15.22 -4.22
N GLY A 104 -19.54 -16.44 -4.38
CA GLY A 104 -18.43 -16.92 -3.54
C GLY A 104 -18.83 -17.08 -2.07
N THR A 105 -17.99 -17.74 -1.28
CA THR A 105 -18.22 -17.89 0.15
C THR A 105 -17.05 -17.34 0.95
N GLY A 106 -17.33 -16.87 2.16
CA GLY A 106 -16.28 -16.40 3.08
C GLY A 106 -15.61 -15.09 2.68
N PHE A 107 -16.30 -14.19 1.95
CA PHE A 107 -15.76 -12.84 1.72
C PHE A 107 -15.42 -12.17 3.06
N PRO A 108 -14.28 -11.47 3.18
CA PRO A 108 -13.84 -10.93 4.46
C PRO A 108 -14.87 -10.02 5.12
N VAL A 109 -14.96 -10.09 6.45
CA VAL A 109 -15.76 -9.13 7.22
C VAL A 109 -15.08 -7.76 7.24
N PRO A 110 -15.85 -6.65 7.31
CA PRO A 110 -15.24 -5.33 7.36
C PRO A 110 -14.45 -5.12 8.65
N THR A 111 -13.37 -4.36 8.55
CA THR A 111 -12.44 -4.03 9.63
C THR A 111 -12.86 -2.77 10.37
N ALA A 112 -13.42 -1.79 9.66
CA ALA A 112 -13.80 -0.51 10.23
C ALA A 112 -15.16 -0.02 9.71
N ARG A 113 -15.76 0.95 10.40
CA ARG A 113 -17.05 1.56 10.04
C ARG A 113 -18.19 0.54 9.87
N ILE A 114 -18.12 -0.57 10.59
CA ILE A 114 -19.01 -1.75 10.44
C ILE A 114 -20.49 -1.39 10.61
N MET A 115 -20.80 -0.47 11.53
CA MET A 115 -22.18 -0.02 11.82
C MET A 115 -22.69 1.06 10.87
N THR A 116 -21.95 1.39 9.80
CA THR A 116 -22.32 2.43 8.84
C THR A 116 -22.69 1.83 7.49
N SER A 117 -23.32 2.62 6.62
CA SER A 117 -23.61 2.26 5.23
C SER A 117 -22.37 2.21 4.33
N SER A 118 -21.18 2.53 4.85
CA SER A 118 -19.92 2.50 4.11
C SER A 118 -18.81 1.88 4.97
N PRO A 119 -18.91 0.56 5.23
CA PRO A 119 -17.88 -0.17 5.95
C PRO A 119 -16.58 -0.23 5.14
N LEU A 120 -15.46 -0.46 5.82
CA LEU A 120 -14.12 -0.54 5.23
C LEU A 120 -13.46 -1.87 5.57
N TRP A 121 -12.66 -2.39 4.64
CA TRP A 121 -11.91 -3.63 4.78
C TRP A 121 -10.41 -3.36 4.70
N THR A 122 -9.60 -4.20 5.33
CA THR A 122 -8.17 -4.24 5.02
C THR A 122 -7.95 -4.80 3.61
N TRP A 123 -7.25 -4.06 2.76
CA TRP A 123 -6.96 -4.48 1.39
C TRP A 123 -6.23 -5.81 1.32
N LEU A 124 -5.19 -6.03 2.13
CA LEU A 124 -4.45 -7.30 2.13
C LEU A 124 -5.35 -8.51 2.35
N THR A 125 -6.32 -8.41 3.26
CA THR A 125 -7.26 -9.50 3.53
C THR A 125 -8.17 -9.77 2.33
N VAL A 126 -8.66 -8.72 1.68
CA VAL A 126 -9.51 -8.84 0.49
C VAL A 126 -8.70 -9.35 -0.71
N ALA A 127 -7.48 -8.87 -0.91
CA ALA A 127 -6.57 -9.32 -1.95
C ALA A 127 -6.27 -10.83 -1.84
N GLY A 128 -6.02 -11.32 -0.62
CA GLY A 128 -5.85 -12.76 -0.38
C GLY A 128 -7.09 -13.57 -0.75
N TRP A 129 -8.28 -13.12 -0.33
CA TRP A 129 -9.53 -13.78 -0.70
C TRP A 129 -9.77 -13.77 -2.23
N LEU A 130 -9.48 -12.64 -2.89
CA LEU A 130 -9.61 -12.51 -4.34
C LEU A 130 -8.65 -13.44 -5.09
N GLN A 131 -7.43 -13.62 -4.58
CA GLN A 131 -6.46 -14.58 -5.13
C GLN A 131 -6.97 -16.01 -5.06
N GLU A 132 -7.49 -16.43 -3.89
CA GLU A 132 -8.08 -17.76 -3.69
C GLU A 132 -9.26 -18.03 -4.66
N HIS A 133 -9.94 -16.97 -5.10
CA HIS A 133 -11.08 -17.01 -6.03
C HIS A 133 -10.71 -16.67 -7.48
N GLY A 134 -9.41 -16.61 -7.81
CA GLY A 134 -8.90 -16.39 -9.17
C GLY A 134 -9.21 -15.00 -9.75
N GLN A 135 -9.50 -14.02 -8.90
CA GLN A 135 -9.77 -12.63 -9.30
C GLN A 135 -8.54 -11.73 -9.17
N LEU A 136 -7.46 -12.22 -8.54
CA LEU A 136 -6.19 -11.51 -8.40
C LEU A 136 -5.03 -12.51 -8.49
N ASP A 137 -3.89 -12.09 -9.01
CA ASP A 137 -2.69 -12.93 -9.06
C ASP A 137 -1.85 -12.81 -7.77
N ALA A 138 -0.75 -13.58 -7.69
CA ALA A 138 0.15 -13.54 -6.55
C ALA A 138 0.85 -12.19 -6.39
N THR A 139 1.18 -11.52 -7.48
CA THR A 139 1.85 -10.22 -7.48
C THR A 139 0.97 -9.14 -6.83
N GLY A 140 -0.34 -9.16 -7.08
CA GLY A 140 -1.29 -8.26 -6.42
C GLY A 140 -1.35 -8.44 -4.90
N VAL A 141 -1.22 -9.68 -4.41
CA VAL A 141 -1.16 -9.97 -2.96
C VAL A 141 0.18 -9.56 -2.35
N GLU A 142 1.27 -9.79 -3.06
CA GLU A 142 2.61 -9.34 -2.65
C GLU A 142 2.68 -7.82 -2.53
N GLN A 143 2.15 -7.09 -3.52
CA GLN A 143 2.04 -5.64 -3.47
C GLN A 143 1.17 -5.18 -2.29
N ALA A 144 -0.01 -5.79 -2.08
CA ALA A 144 -0.89 -5.46 -0.94
C ALA A 144 -0.18 -5.64 0.41
N ARG A 145 0.72 -6.63 0.52
CA ARG A 145 1.50 -6.87 1.74
C ARG A 145 2.59 -5.82 1.93
N ALA A 146 3.27 -5.44 0.86
CA ALA A 146 4.27 -4.38 0.89
C ALA A 146 3.64 -3.03 1.27
N GLU A 147 2.51 -2.67 0.67
CA GLU A 147 1.77 -1.46 1.02
C GLU A 147 1.34 -1.45 2.49
N GLN A 148 0.83 -2.57 3.02
CA GLN A 148 0.48 -2.65 4.44
C GLN A 148 1.71 -2.49 5.35
N ALA A 149 2.85 -3.08 4.97
CA ALA A 149 4.10 -2.91 5.70
C ALA A 149 4.57 -1.45 5.69
N LEU A 150 4.53 -0.78 4.54
CA LEU A 150 4.90 0.62 4.37
C LEU A 150 3.98 1.55 5.14
N PHE A 151 2.66 1.36 5.02
CA PHE A 151 1.69 2.13 5.80
C PHE A 151 1.97 2.00 7.30
N GLY A 152 2.20 0.79 7.79
CA GLY A 152 2.55 0.55 9.20
C GLY A 152 3.86 1.21 9.62
N LEU A 153 4.87 1.20 8.74
CA LEU A 153 6.18 1.78 9.01
C LEU A 153 6.15 3.31 9.11
N PHE A 154 5.33 3.96 8.27
CA PHE A 154 5.19 5.41 8.24
C PHE A 154 3.98 5.94 9.03
N ALA A 155 3.19 5.08 9.69
CA ALA A 155 1.93 5.47 10.33
C ALA A 155 2.07 6.58 11.39
N ASP A 156 3.19 6.60 12.11
CA ASP A 156 3.50 7.59 13.15
C ASP A 156 4.55 8.63 12.69
N GLY A 157 4.93 8.61 11.40
CA GLY A 157 5.94 9.51 10.83
C GLY A 157 7.35 9.33 11.42
N SER A 158 7.62 8.20 12.08
CA SER A 158 8.87 8.00 12.83
C SER A 158 10.00 7.35 12.03
N PHE A 159 9.70 6.74 10.88
CA PHE A 159 10.75 6.11 10.07
C PHE A 159 11.66 7.16 9.43
N SER A 160 12.93 7.14 9.83
CA SER A 160 14.01 8.01 9.35
C SER A 160 15.26 7.22 8.94
N GLY A 161 15.08 5.93 8.63
CA GLY A 161 16.16 5.04 8.23
C GLY A 161 16.66 5.29 6.81
N THR A 162 17.78 4.66 6.47
CA THR A 162 18.35 4.65 5.13
C THR A 162 17.53 3.79 4.15
N PRO A 163 17.71 3.95 2.82
CA PRO A 163 17.07 3.07 1.83
C PRO A 163 17.38 1.57 2.04
N ALA A 164 18.58 1.25 2.52
CA ALA A 164 18.97 -0.13 2.85
C ALA A 164 18.19 -0.68 4.05
N GLU A 165 17.96 0.14 5.08
CA GLU A 165 17.14 -0.23 6.24
C GLU A 165 15.66 -0.39 5.84
N LEU A 166 15.13 0.51 4.99
CA LEU A 166 13.78 0.39 4.45
C LEU A 166 13.60 -0.93 3.70
N ARG A 167 14.55 -1.26 2.80
CA ARG A 167 14.55 -2.54 2.08
C ARG A 167 14.58 -3.73 3.04
N MET A 168 15.47 -3.72 4.01
CA MET A 168 15.60 -4.80 4.98
C MET A 168 14.29 -5.02 5.76
N GLN A 169 13.61 -3.94 6.16
CA GLN A 169 12.33 -4.02 6.85
C GLN A 169 11.21 -4.54 5.93
N LEU A 170 11.13 -4.06 4.69
CA LEU A 170 10.19 -4.57 3.71
C LEU A 170 10.38 -6.07 3.50
N GLU A 171 11.60 -6.52 3.24
CA GLU A 171 11.93 -7.93 3.06
C GLU A 171 11.62 -8.78 4.30
N ALA A 172 11.87 -8.24 5.51
CA ALA A 172 11.54 -8.93 6.75
C ALA A 172 10.03 -9.10 6.96
N LEU A 173 9.23 -8.09 6.60
CA LEU A 173 7.77 -8.08 6.72
C LEU A 173 7.07 -8.86 5.61
N LEU A 174 7.69 -8.97 4.43
CA LEU A 174 7.18 -9.72 3.29
C LEU A 174 7.38 -11.24 3.44
N LYS A 175 8.31 -11.69 4.30
CA LYS A 175 8.47 -13.12 4.58
C LYS A 175 7.16 -13.72 5.10
N PRO A 176 6.70 -14.87 4.58
CA PRO A 176 5.47 -15.50 5.05
C PRO A 176 5.61 -15.79 6.55
N LYS A 177 4.66 -15.28 7.35
CA LYS A 177 4.52 -15.73 8.74
C LYS A 177 4.31 -17.25 8.68
N ARG A 178 5.22 -18.03 9.27
CA ARG A 178 5.02 -19.46 9.46
C ARG A 178 3.64 -19.65 10.10
N SER A 179 2.78 -20.43 9.46
CA SER A 179 1.50 -20.83 10.04
C SER A 179 1.78 -21.42 11.43
N PRO A 180 1.03 -21.03 12.48
CA PRO A 180 1.12 -21.77 13.74
C PRO A 180 0.81 -23.25 13.44
N PRO A 181 1.50 -24.20 14.08
CA PRO A 181 1.18 -25.62 13.89
C PRO A 181 -0.30 -25.83 14.25
N GLU A 182 -1.04 -26.51 13.36
CA GLU A 182 -2.43 -26.85 13.64
C GLU A 182 -2.53 -27.52 15.01
N PRO A 183 -3.51 -27.15 15.85
CA PRO A 183 -3.70 -27.81 17.12
C PRO A 183 -3.97 -29.29 16.84
N ARG A 184 -3.06 -30.17 17.29
CA ARG A 184 -3.31 -31.61 17.31
C ARG A 184 -4.47 -31.85 18.27
N ILE A 185 -5.67 -31.99 17.73
CA ILE A 185 -6.80 -32.54 18.46
C ILE A 185 -6.49 -34.02 18.67
N SER A 186 -5.88 -34.35 19.80
CA SER A 186 -5.79 -35.72 20.27
C SER A 186 -7.21 -36.19 20.61
N LEU A 187 -7.86 -36.91 19.70
CA LEU A 187 -9.04 -37.71 20.03
C LEU A 187 -8.56 -38.80 21.01
N LEU A 188 -8.85 -38.64 22.29
CA LEU A 188 -8.78 -39.74 23.25
C LEU A 188 -9.99 -40.65 22.95
N ALA A 189 -9.66 -41.88 22.54
CA ALA A 189 -10.57 -43.02 22.52
C ALA A 189 -10.67 -43.64 23.92
#